data_AF-J3BKP8-F1
#
_entry.id   AF-J3BKP8-F1
#
_cell.length_a   1.000
_cell.length_b   1.000
_cell.length_c   1.000
_cell.angle_alpha   90.00
_cell.angle_beta   90.00
_cell.angle_gamma   90.00
#
_symmetry.space_group_name_H-M   'P 1'
#
loop_
_entity.id
_entity.type
_entity.pdbx_description
1 polymer ?
#
loop_
_entity_poly.entity_id
_entity_poly.type
_entity_poly.pdbx_seq_one_letter_code
_entity_poly.pdbx_strand_id
1 'polypeptide(L)' 'MAASTEREDLEARIAEVSEHIRTLIEQAPGVSGASDDDLIQERLEEQQALYKQLLEQRDALDNAS' A
#
# COMPACT_ATOMS: atom_id res chain seq x y z
N MET A 1 -1.82 18.76 -18.53
CA MET A 1 -0.82 18.96 -17.47
C MET A 1 -1.34 18.59 -16.08
N ALA A 2 -2.63 18.77 -15.74
CA ALA A 2 -3.16 18.34 -14.45
C ALA A 2 -3.19 16.80 -14.24
N ALA A 3 -3.64 16.05 -15.26
CA ALA A 3 -3.73 14.58 -15.18
C ALA A 3 -2.36 13.87 -15.04
N SER A 4 -1.30 14.43 -15.64
CA SER A 4 0.06 13.92 -15.48
C SER A 4 0.55 14.02 -14.03
N THR A 5 0.23 15.13 -13.34
CA THR A 5 0.59 15.33 -11.93
C THR A 5 -0.22 14.43 -11.00
N GLU A 6 -1.50 14.20 -11.30
CA GLU A 6 -2.36 13.29 -10.54
C GLU A 6 -1.89 11.82 -10.66
N ARG A 7 -1.45 11.41 -11.85
CA ARG A 7 -0.89 10.08 -12.10
C ARG A 7 0.45 9.88 -11.38
N GLU A 8 1.33 10.89 -11.41
CA GLU A 8 2.61 10.87 -10.69
C GLU A 8 2.41 10.81 -9.16
N ASP A 9 1.42 11.52 -8.62
CA ASP A 9 1.07 11.45 -7.19
C ASP A 9 0.58 10.07 -6.78
N LEU A 10 -0.28 9.45 -7.60
CA LEU A 10 -0.74 8.08 -7.37
C LEU A 10 0.42 7.09 -7.38
N GLU A 11 1.34 7.19 -8.33
CA GLU A 11 2.53 6.32 -8.38
C GLU A 11 3.44 6.49 -7.15
N ALA A 12 3.64 7.73 -6.70
CA ALA A 12 4.44 7.99 -5.49
C ALA A 12 3.81 7.33 -4.26
N ARG A 13 2.48 7.46 -4.10
CA ARG A 13 1.74 6.85 -2.99
C ARG A 13 1.71 5.33 -3.07
N ILE A 14 1.58 4.77 -4.27
CA ILE A 14 1.67 3.31 -4.51
C ILE A 14 3.06 2.79 -4.08
N ALA A 15 4.13 3.50 -4.43
CA ALA A 15 5.48 3.14 -4.04
C ALA A 15 5.68 3.19 -2.52
N GLU A 16 5.18 4.23 -1.86
CA GLU A 16 5.22 4.37 -0.39
C GLU A 16 4.50 3.20 0.31
N VAL A 17 3.26 2.93 -0.08
CA VAL A 17 2.47 1.83 0.52
C VAL A 17 3.11 0.47 0.24
N SER A 18 3.68 0.26 -0.96
CA SER A 18 4.41 -0.98 -1.27
C SER A 18 5.62 -1.18 -0.37
N GLU A 19 6.36 -0.10 -0.04
CA GLU A 19 7.51 -0.17 0.86
C GLU A 19 7.07 -0.44 2.31
N HIS A 20 5.96 0.15 2.75
CA HIS A 20 5.36 -0.15 4.05
C HIS A 20 4.93 -1.61 4.16
N ILE A 21 4.27 -2.16 3.14
CA ILE A 21 3.89 -3.59 3.09
C ILE A 21 5.13 -4.48 3.20
N ARG A 22 6.19 -4.18 2.43
CA ARG A 22 7.44 -4.93 2.48
C ARG A 22 8.04 -4.90 3.88
N THR A 23 8.12 -3.72 4.48
CA THR A 23 8.66 -3.53 5.84
C THR A 23 7.86 -4.32 6.87
N LEU A 24 6.52 -4.32 6.78
CA LEU A 24 5.65 -5.09 7.68
C LEU A 24 5.86 -6.60 7.52
N ILE A 25 6.04 -7.09 6.29
CA ILE A 25 6.36 -8.51 6.03
C ILE A 25 7.74 -8.86 6.61
N GLU A 26 8.74 -7.99 6.46
CA GLU A 26 10.07 -8.20 7.02
C GLU A 26 10.07 -8.14 8.56
N GLN A 27 9.13 -7.41 9.16
CA GLN A 27 8.91 -7.34 10.62
C GLN A 27 8.08 -8.51 11.18
N ALA A 28 7.49 -9.34 10.31
CA ALA A 28 6.62 -10.45 10.73
C ALA A 28 7.27 -11.77 11.23
N PRO A 29 8.61 -11.96 11.46
CA PRO A 29 9.09 -13.28 11.87
C PRO A 29 9.02 -13.55 13.39
N GLY A 30 8.02 -14.36 13.78
CA GLY A 30 8.18 -15.61 14.54
C GLY A 30 8.70 -15.56 15.99
N VAL A 31 7.78 -15.32 16.94
CA VAL A 31 7.94 -15.46 18.41
C VAL A 31 8.46 -14.21 19.12
N SER A 32 7.65 -13.16 19.12
CA SER A 32 7.64 -12.16 20.19
C SER A 32 6.21 -11.92 20.70
N GLY A 33 5.57 -13.00 21.17
CA GLY A 33 4.24 -12.94 21.81
C GLY A 33 3.09 -12.71 20.82
N ALA A 34 2.04 -13.54 20.90
CA ALA A 34 0.93 -13.55 19.96
C ALA A 34 0.28 -12.18 19.65
N SER A 35 0.40 -11.19 20.54
CA SER A 35 -0.17 -9.85 20.35
C SER A 35 0.54 -8.98 19.30
N ASP A 36 1.86 -9.11 19.13
CA ASP A 36 2.60 -8.25 18.18
C ASP A 36 2.39 -8.73 16.74
N ASP A 37 2.27 -10.05 16.54
CA ASP A 37 1.99 -10.66 15.23
C ASP A 37 0.57 -10.28 14.75
N ASP A 38 -0.43 -10.26 15.63
CA ASP A 38 -1.81 -9.86 15.31
C ASP A 38 -1.89 -8.38 14.87
N LEU A 39 -1.16 -7.48 15.54
CA LEU A 39 -1.10 -6.05 15.19
C LEU A 39 -0.37 -5.80 13.86
N ILE A 40 0.70 -6.55 13.58
CA ILE A 40 1.40 -6.50 12.29
C ILE A 40 0.47 -7.00 11.18
N GLN A 41 -0.27 -8.08 11.44
CA GLN A 41 -1.23 -8.64 10.49
C GLN A 41 -2.37 -7.67 10.18
N GLU A 42 -2.98 -7.03 11.18
CA GLU A 42 -4.02 -6.01 10.98
C GLU A 42 -3.51 -4.85 10.11
N ARG A 43 -2.33 -4.31 10.43
CA ARG A 43 -1.71 -3.23 9.65
C ARG A 43 -1.38 -3.67 8.23
N LEU A 44 -0.94 -4.91 8.05
CA LEU A 44 -0.62 -5.46 6.74
C LEU A 44 -1.89 -5.55 5.87
N GLU A 45 -3.02 -5.96 6.44
CA GLU A 45 -4.31 -5.98 5.76
C GLU A 45 -4.77 -4.57 5.36
N GLU A 46 -4.64 -3.59 6.25
CA GLU A 46 -4.95 -2.18 5.95
C GLU A 46 -4.10 -1.63 4.81
N GLN A 47 -2.78 -1.86 4.83
CA GLN A 47 -1.89 -1.38 3.78
C GLN A 47 -2.17 -2.06 2.43
N GLN A 48 -2.48 -3.36 2.42
CA GLN A 48 -2.87 -4.06 1.20
C GLN A 48 -4.19 -3.53 0.61
N ALA A 49 -5.17 -3.23 1.46
CA ALA A 49 -6.44 -2.63 1.03
C ALA A 49 -6.21 -1.24 0.41
N LEU A 50 -5.39 -0.41 1.04
CA LEU A 50 -5.01 0.90 0.51
C LEU A 50 -4.26 0.78 -0.82
N TYR A 51 -3.29 -0.14 -0.92
CA TYR A 51 -2.54 -0.40 -2.14
C TYR A 51 -3.48 -0.74 -3.31
N LYS A 52 -4.44 -1.63 -3.06
CA LYS A 52 -5.46 -1.98 -4.06
C LYS A 52 -6.30 -0.78 -4.49
N GLN A 53 -6.77 0.05 -3.55
CA GLN A 53 -7.55 1.24 -3.87
C GLN A 53 -6.76 2.26 -4.70
N LEU A 54 -5.46 2.41 -4.45
CA LEU A 54 -4.59 3.30 -5.23
C LEU A 54 -4.37 2.78 -6.65
N LEU A 55 -4.20 1.45 -6.81
CA LEU A 55 -4.15 0.82 -8.12
C LEU A 55 -5.44 1.04 -8.91
N GLU A 56 -6.61 0.85 -8.28
CA GLU A 56 -7.91 1.09 -8.91
C GLU A 56 -8.07 2.56 -9.35
N GLN A 57 -7.63 3.53 -8.53
CA GLN A 57 -7.62 4.95 -8.89
C GLN A 57 -6.72 5.25 -10.07
N ARG A 58 -5.50 4.69 -10.09
CA ARG A 58 -4.56 4.86 -11.21
C ARG A 58 -5.14 4.27 -12.49
N ASP A 59 -5.67 3.05 -12.42
CA ASP A 59 -6.25 2.38 -13.58
C ASP A 59 -7.49 3.14 -14.09
N ALA A 60 -8.31 3.70 -13.20
CA ALA A 60 -9.43 4.56 -13.59
C ALA A 60 -8.95 5.84 -14.30
N LEU A 61 -7.87 6.46 -13.81
CA LEU A 61 -7.27 7.63 -14.41
C LEU A 61 -6.71 7.34 -15.82
N ASP A 62 -5.98 6.23 -15.97
CA ASP A 62 -5.41 5.79 -17.24
C ASP A 62 -6.50 5.44 -18.28
N ASN A 63 -7.66 4.93 -17.84
CA ASN A 63 -8.79 4.66 -18.72
C ASN A 63 -9.63 5.91 -19.05
N ALA A 64 -9.47 7.00 -18.30
CA ALA A 64 -10.20 8.26 -18.50
C ALA A 64 -9.43 9.28 -19.35
N SER A 65 -8.12 9.07 -19.54
CA SER A 65 -7.20 9.89 -20.35
C SER A 65 -7.09 9.41 -21.80
#